data_AF-A0A963CSR7-F1
#
_entry.id   AF-A0A963CSR7-F1
#
_cell.length_a   1.000
_cell.length_b   1.000
_cell.length_c   1.000
_cell.angle_alpha   90.00
_cell.angle_beta   90.00
_cell.angle_gamma   90.00
#
_symmetry.space_group_name_H-M   'P 1'
#
loop_
_entity.id
_entity.type
_entity.pdbx_description
1 polymer ?
#
loop_
_entity_poly.entity_id
_entity_poly.type
_entity_poly.pdbx_seq_one_letter_code
_entity_poly.pdbx_strand_id
1 'polypeptide(L)'
;MKSSIISVEKTIVLTAVFFTTVYNLTFFSNVLRDYPLSLENAAFLFSLALLLTGVFIILLSLVCYRNTLKLVTTPLFLITALAAYFMDSYNVIIDVGMIRNMVMTDTNEVMDLLTVKMFGYFLLLGIAPALLVGRLSFANLSLKSAVIARLKLVIPVLAIIVATIFAFSSHYASFIREHKPLRYYTNPTGYIYAVSKYVNGLFESERESAKPIAEDARISAADTERELIIFVLGETARYDRFSVNGYGRETNPLLKRENIVSFNNVWSCGTSTADSVPCIFSVYGREDFSDAKAQSVENVLDILQNAGVSVLWRDNNSSSKGVAIRVPYESFKSADTNPVCDSECRDEGMLDGL
;
A
#
# COMPACT_ATOMS: atom_id res chain seq x y z
N MET A 1 7.64 -40.78 -4.77
CA MET A 1 7.73 -40.35 -3.35
C MET A 1 6.40 -40.63 -2.67
N LYS A 2 6.36 -41.54 -1.68
CA LYS A 2 5.14 -41.83 -0.90
C LYS A 2 4.70 -40.57 -0.16
N SER A 3 3.55 -39.99 -0.50
CA SER A 3 3.01 -38.85 0.27
C SER A 3 2.63 -39.35 1.66
N SER A 4 3.34 -38.91 2.69
CA SER A 4 2.94 -39.14 4.09
C SER A 4 1.55 -38.51 4.30
N ILE A 5 0.59 -39.33 4.76
CA ILE A 5 -0.75 -38.85 5.11
C ILE A 5 -0.61 -37.99 6.37
N ILE A 6 -0.91 -36.70 6.27
CA ILE A 6 -0.84 -35.75 7.38
C ILE A 6 -2.24 -35.22 7.71
N SER A 7 -2.46 -34.84 8.97
CA SER A 7 -3.71 -34.17 9.36
C SER A 7 -3.74 -32.72 8.87
N VAL A 8 -4.94 -32.25 8.55
CA VAL A 8 -5.20 -30.87 8.14
C VAL A 8 -4.82 -29.92 9.27
N GLU A 9 -5.14 -30.29 10.51
CA GLU A 9 -4.89 -29.52 11.73
C GLU A 9 -3.39 -29.31 11.97
N LYS A 10 -2.58 -30.36 11.80
CA LYS A 10 -1.12 -30.25 11.93
C LYS A 10 -0.55 -29.31 10.86
N THR A 11 -1.08 -29.37 9.65
CA THR A 11 -0.67 -28.49 8.56
C THR A 11 -1.04 -27.03 8.87
N ILE A 12 -2.23 -26.78 9.41
CA ILE A 12 -2.64 -25.43 9.85
C ILE A 12 -1.68 -24.89 10.91
N VAL A 13 -1.34 -25.68 11.93
CA VAL A 13 -0.42 -25.25 12.99
C VAL A 13 0.96 -24.94 12.41
N LEU A 14 1.51 -25.81 11.56
CA LEU A 14 2.82 -25.59 10.93
C LEU A 14 2.82 -24.34 10.05
N THR A 15 1.77 -24.14 9.24
CA THR A 15 1.62 -22.93 8.41
C THR A 15 1.51 -21.68 9.25
N ALA A 16 0.71 -21.69 10.34
CA ALA A 16 0.55 -20.55 11.23
C ALA A 16 1.87 -20.19 11.93
N VAL A 17 2.61 -21.19 12.44
CA VAL A 17 3.94 -20.97 13.03
C VAL A 17 4.89 -20.39 11.99
N PHE A 18 4.92 -20.94 10.77
CA PHE A 18 5.75 -20.42 9.68
C PHE A 18 5.40 -18.96 9.35
N PHE A 19 4.11 -18.60 9.27
CA PHE A 19 3.71 -17.22 9.03
C PHE A 19 4.20 -16.30 10.14
N THR A 20 4.01 -16.68 11.41
CA THR A 20 4.49 -15.89 12.55
C THR A 20 6.01 -15.73 12.52
N THR A 21 6.79 -16.79 12.32
CA THR A 21 8.24 -16.72 12.48
C THR A 21 8.98 -16.19 11.25
N VAL A 22 8.44 -16.39 10.04
CA VAL A 22 9.14 -16.06 8.79
C VAL A 22 8.58 -14.82 8.12
N TYR A 23 7.26 -14.62 8.09
CA TYR A 23 6.65 -13.50 7.35
C TYR A 23 6.41 -12.24 8.19
N ASN A 24 6.56 -12.33 9.51
CA ASN A 24 6.34 -11.22 10.43
C ASN A 24 7.65 -10.71 11.07
N LEU A 25 8.80 -10.90 10.40
CA LEU A 25 10.10 -10.44 10.90
C LEU A 25 10.12 -8.94 11.13
N THR A 26 9.65 -8.14 10.16
CA THR A 26 9.53 -6.69 10.31
C THR A 26 8.60 -6.28 11.46
N PHE A 27 7.48 -6.98 11.63
CA PHE A 27 6.58 -6.76 12.77
C PHE A 27 7.34 -6.95 14.10
N PHE A 28 8.00 -8.09 14.30
CA PHE A 28 8.77 -8.34 15.53
C PHE A 28 9.97 -7.41 15.69
N SER A 29 10.65 -7.04 14.61
CA SER A 29 11.74 -6.06 14.63
C SER A 29 11.25 -4.70 15.14
N ASN A 30 10.09 -4.24 14.67
CA ASN A 30 9.50 -2.97 15.14
C ASN A 30 8.98 -3.09 16.57
N VAL A 31 8.37 -4.22 16.96
CA VAL A 31 7.99 -4.48 18.36
C VAL A 31 9.21 -4.44 19.29
N LEU A 32 10.34 -5.03 18.87
CA LEU A 32 11.57 -5.07 19.67
C LEU A 32 12.23 -3.70 19.86
N ARG A 33 11.93 -2.72 18.99
CA ARG A 33 12.38 -1.34 19.17
C ARG A 33 11.65 -0.66 20.34
N ASP A 34 10.36 -0.94 20.49
CA ASP A 34 9.51 -0.37 21.53
C ASP A 34 9.54 -1.19 22.83
N TYR A 35 9.69 -2.51 22.72
CA TYR A 35 9.80 -3.47 23.82
C TYR A 35 11.12 -4.27 23.67
N PRO A 36 12.27 -3.70 24.10
CA PRO A 36 13.56 -4.36 23.99
C PRO A 36 13.58 -5.72 24.68
N LEU A 37 14.39 -6.65 24.15
CA LEU A 37 14.53 -8.00 24.69
C LEU A 37 15.23 -7.98 26.06
N SER A 38 14.43 -7.85 27.12
CA SER A 38 14.84 -7.91 28.52
C SER A 38 14.11 -9.04 29.24
N LEU A 39 14.58 -9.42 30.43
CA LEU A 39 13.90 -10.40 31.30
C LEU A 39 12.44 -10.00 31.61
N GLU A 40 12.17 -8.69 31.67
CA GLU A 40 10.84 -8.13 31.92
C GLU A 40 9.92 -8.30 30.70
N ASN A 41 10.40 -7.96 29.50
CA ASN A 41 9.59 -7.99 28.28
C ASN A 41 9.53 -9.36 27.61
N ALA A 42 10.47 -10.27 27.89
CA ALA A 42 10.58 -11.57 27.21
C ALA A 42 9.28 -12.39 27.29
N ALA A 43 8.63 -12.39 28.46
CA ALA A 43 7.38 -13.10 28.66
C ALA A 43 6.23 -12.49 27.83
N PHE A 44 6.15 -11.16 27.77
CA PHE A 44 5.19 -10.44 26.93
C PHE A 44 5.44 -10.69 25.44
N LEU A 45 6.69 -10.58 24.96
CA LEU A 45 7.06 -10.84 23.57
C LEU A 45 6.72 -12.27 23.13
N PHE A 46 7.00 -13.26 23.99
CA PHE A 46 6.59 -14.63 23.74
C PHE A 46 5.06 -14.77 23.68
N SER A 47 4.35 -14.11 24.61
CA SER A 47 2.88 -14.08 24.60
C SER A 47 2.32 -13.47 23.30
N LEU A 48 2.98 -12.44 22.76
CA LEU A 48 2.56 -11.76 21.53
C LEU A 48 2.75 -12.66 20.30
N ALA A 49 3.87 -13.38 20.23
CA ALA A 49 4.10 -14.39 19.20
C ALA A 49 3.08 -15.54 19.29
N LEU A 50 2.73 -15.97 20.51
CA LEU A 50 1.72 -16.99 20.75
C LEU A 50 0.31 -16.50 20.35
N LEU A 51 -0.03 -15.26 20.68
CA LEU A 51 -1.27 -14.61 20.28
C LEU A 51 -1.38 -14.57 18.75
N LEU A 52 -0.35 -14.06 18.06
CA LEU A 52 -0.34 -13.93 16.60
C LEU A 52 -0.48 -15.30 15.92
N THR A 53 0.27 -16.30 16.41
CA THR A 53 0.17 -17.69 15.92
C THR A 53 -1.23 -18.26 16.16
N GLY A 54 -1.81 -18.02 17.34
CA GLY A 54 -3.15 -18.48 17.67
C GLY A 54 -4.22 -17.86 16.77
N VAL A 55 -4.12 -16.56 16.49
CA VAL A 55 -5.01 -15.86 15.54
C VAL A 55 -4.91 -16.50 14.15
N PHE A 56 -3.69 -16.76 13.64
CA PHE A 56 -3.53 -17.45 12.35
C PHE A 56 -4.10 -18.87 12.35
N ILE A 57 -3.92 -19.64 13.43
CA ILE A 57 -4.54 -20.96 13.57
C ILE A 57 -6.06 -20.86 13.46
N ILE A 58 -6.68 -19.89 14.15
CA ILE A 58 -8.13 -19.68 14.11
C ILE A 58 -8.58 -19.30 12.70
N LEU A 59 -7.95 -18.29 12.08
CA LEU A 59 -8.31 -17.83 10.73
C LEU A 59 -8.18 -18.94 9.69
N LEU A 60 -7.04 -19.65 9.67
CA LEU A 60 -6.83 -20.79 8.78
C LEU A 60 -7.82 -21.92 9.08
N SER A 61 -8.20 -22.11 10.35
CA SER A 61 -9.23 -23.10 10.74
C SER A 61 -10.63 -22.74 10.25
N LEU A 62 -10.94 -21.47 9.98
CA LEU A 62 -12.23 -21.09 9.41
C LEU A 62 -12.31 -21.43 7.91
N VAL A 63 -11.21 -21.28 7.18
CA VAL A 63 -11.22 -21.32 5.70
C VAL A 63 -10.66 -22.64 5.13
N CYS A 64 -9.70 -23.30 5.79
CA CYS A 64 -8.93 -24.41 5.23
C CYS A 64 -9.52 -25.80 5.54
N TYR A 65 -10.49 -26.27 4.78
CA TYR A 65 -10.94 -27.66 4.75
C TYR A 65 -10.07 -28.51 3.80
N ARG A 66 -10.19 -29.84 3.79
CA ARG A 66 -9.38 -30.78 2.98
C ARG A 66 -9.09 -30.28 1.55
N ASN A 67 -10.14 -29.83 0.85
CA ASN A 67 -10.04 -29.40 -0.54
C ASN A 67 -9.67 -27.91 -0.68
N THR A 68 -10.06 -27.06 0.27
CA THR A 68 -9.77 -25.62 0.22
C THR A 68 -8.40 -25.28 0.81
N LEU A 69 -7.79 -26.15 1.61
CA LEU A 69 -6.49 -25.87 2.24
C LEU A 69 -5.42 -25.59 1.19
N LYS A 70 -5.32 -26.41 0.15
CA LYS A 70 -4.35 -26.17 -0.94
C LYS A 70 -4.68 -24.89 -1.71
N LEU A 71 -5.97 -24.67 -1.98
CA LEU A 71 -6.47 -23.49 -2.70
C LEU A 71 -6.20 -22.18 -1.94
N VAL A 72 -6.27 -22.20 -0.62
CA VAL A 72 -6.10 -21.01 0.24
C VAL A 72 -4.64 -20.79 0.59
N THR A 73 -3.92 -21.84 1.01
CA THR A 73 -2.54 -21.69 1.47
C THR A 73 -1.58 -21.35 0.33
N THR A 74 -1.80 -21.88 -0.88
CA THR A 74 -0.94 -21.59 -2.05
C THR A 74 -0.84 -20.09 -2.35
N PRO A 75 -1.95 -19.36 -2.64
CA PRO A 75 -1.87 -17.92 -2.87
C PRO A 75 -1.41 -17.16 -1.63
N LEU A 76 -1.74 -17.62 -0.41
CA LEU A 76 -1.21 -17.00 0.81
C LEU A 76 0.32 -17.07 0.84
N PHE A 77 0.95 -18.22 0.62
CA PHE A 77 2.43 -18.28 0.60
C PHE A 77 3.03 -17.36 -0.47
N LEU A 78 2.47 -17.36 -1.67
CA LEU A 78 2.98 -16.54 -2.79
C LEU A 78 2.88 -15.04 -2.51
N ILE A 79 1.68 -14.56 -2.15
CA ILE A 79 1.42 -13.14 -1.92
C ILE A 79 2.13 -12.68 -0.63
N THR A 80 2.09 -13.49 0.44
CA THR A 80 2.73 -13.13 1.70
C THR A 80 4.25 -13.08 1.57
N ALA A 81 4.88 -13.92 0.74
CA ALA A 81 6.32 -13.82 0.49
C ALA A 81 6.71 -12.49 -0.16
N LEU A 82 5.92 -12.01 -1.12
CA LEU A 82 6.14 -10.70 -1.74
C LEU A 82 5.87 -9.55 -0.74
N ALA A 83 4.77 -9.64 0.01
CA ALA A 83 4.44 -8.67 1.04
C ALA A 83 5.55 -8.57 2.11
N ALA A 84 6.04 -9.72 2.57
CA ALA A 84 7.15 -9.80 3.51
C ALA A 84 8.45 -9.23 2.91
N TYR A 85 8.75 -9.47 1.64
CA TYR A 85 9.92 -8.87 0.98
C TYR A 85 9.89 -7.34 1.03
N PHE A 86 8.76 -6.72 0.68
CA PHE A 86 8.62 -5.26 0.68
C PHE A 86 8.69 -4.68 2.09
N MET A 87 8.05 -5.34 3.06
CA MET A 87 8.14 -4.97 4.48
C MET A 87 9.58 -5.11 5.01
N ASP A 88 10.24 -6.24 4.76
CA ASP A 88 11.58 -6.53 5.31
C ASP A 88 12.69 -5.71 4.66
N SER A 89 12.57 -5.38 3.37
CA SER A 89 13.63 -4.68 2.63
C SER A 89 13.46 -3.17 2.66
N TYR A 90 12.23 -2.66 2.67
CA TYR A 90 11.94 -1.23 2.55
C TYR A 90 11.17 -0.66 3.75
N ASN A 91 10.79 -1.51 4.73
CA ASN A 91 9.96 -1.12 5.88
C ASN A 91 8.65 -0.43 5.47
N VAL A 92 8.11 -0.85 4.32
CA VAL A 92 6.85 -0.34 3.75
C VAL A 92 5.67 -0.98 4.47
N ILE A 93 4.64 -0.20 4.80
CA ILE A 93 3.37 -0.72 5.29
C ILE A 93 2.43 -0.94 4.10
N ILE A 94 1.85 -2.13 3.97
CA ILE A 94 0.85 -2.43 2.94
C ILE A 94 -0.53 -2.07 3.47
N ASP A 95 -0.80 -0.76 3.50
CA ASP A 95 -2.11 -0.20 3.83
C ASP A 95 -2.98 0.01 2.59
N VAL A 96 -4.15 0.65 2.76
CA VAL A 96 -5.09 0.91 1.66
C VAL A 96 -4.46 1.80 0.58
N GLY A 97 -3.64 2.77 0.98
CA GLY A 97 -2.93 3.65 0.04
C GLY A 97 -1.90 2.88 -0.77
N MET A 98 -1.16 1.94 -0.15
CA MET A 98 -0.23 1.08 -0.87
C MET A 98 -0.95 0.13 -1.85
N ILE A 99 -2.09 -0.45 -1.46
CA ILE A 99 -2.91 -1.24 -2.40
C ILE A 99 -3.36 -0.38 -3.59
N ARG A 100 -3.75 0.88 -3.35
CA ARG A 100 -4.10 1.81 -4.42
C ARG A 100 -2.91 2.11 -5.31
N ASN A 101 -1.73 2.40 -4.75
CA ASN A 101 -0.51 2.62 -5.52
C ASN A 101 -0.26 1.44 -6.45
N MET A 102 -0.30 0.21 -5.94
CA MET A 102 -0.15 -1.01 -6.73
C MET A 102 -1.17 -1.14 -7.87
N VAL A 103 -2.41 -0.68 -7.69
CA VAL A 103 -3.46 -0.72 -8.72
C VAL A 103 -3.30 0.42 -9.74
N MET A 104 -2.81 1.59 -9.32
CA MET A 104 -2.63 2.79 -10.15
C MET A 104 -1.24 2.91 -10.79
N THR A 105 -0.36 1.96 -10.52
CA THR A 105 0.99 1.87 -11.04
C THR A 105 0.99 1.27 -12.45
N ASP A 106 1.96 1.66 -13.27
CA ASP A 106 2.14 1.13 -14.64
C ASP A 106 3.24 0.07 -14.73
N THR A 107 3.43 -0.51 -15.92
CA THR A 107 4.37 -1.61 -16.13
C THR A 107 5.83 -1.19 -15.93
N ASN A 108 6.20 0.05 -16.25
CA ASN A 108 7.59 0.50 -16.13
C ASN A 108 7.94 0.70 -14.66
N GLU A 109 7.04 1.33 -13.89
CA GLU A 109 7.17 1.47 -12.43
C GLU A 109 7.34 0.10 -11.72
N VAL A 110 6.65 -0.96 -12.17
CA VAL A 110 6.81 -2.31 -11.60
C VAL A 110 8.17 -2.92 -11.93
N MET A 111 8.65 -2.74 -13.17
CA MET A 111 9.90 -3.36 -13.64
C MET A 111 11.10 -2.85 -12.85
N ASP A 112 11.10 -1.58 -12.47
CA ASP A 112 12.15 -0.95 -11.66
C ASP A 112 12.24 -1.52 -10.23
N LEU A 113 11.15 -2.10 -9.72
CA LEU A 113 11.12 -2.70 -8.39
C LEU A 113 11.63 -4.16 -8.38
N LEU A 114 11.82 -4.79 -9.55
CA LEU A 114 12.23 -6.19 -9.63
C LEU A 114 13.71 -6.37 -9.27
N THR A 115 13.97 -7.14 -8.22
CA THR A 115 15.34 -7.47 -7.79
C THR A 115 15.58 -8.97 -7.69
N VAL A 116 16.85 -9.39 -7.80
CA VAL A 116 17.26 -10.79 -7.58
C VAL A 116 16.90 -11.26 -6.16
N LYS A 117 16.99 -10.37 -5.17
CA LYS A 117 16.59 -10.67 -3.79
C LYS A 117 15.09 -10.94 -3.69
N MET A 118 14.25 -10.16 -4.38
CA MET A 118 12.81 -10.38 -4.44
C MET A 118 12.49 -11.76 -5.04
N PHE A 119 13.17 -12.12 -6.13
CA PHE A 119 13.01 -13.42 -6.75
C PHE A 119 13.40 -14.57 -5.80
N GLY A 120 14.50 -14.42 -5.05
CA GLY A 120 14.89 -15.35 -4.00
C GLY A 120 13.82 -15.50 -2.90
N TYR A 121 13.26 -14.39 -2.41
CA TYR A 121 12.14 -14.39 -1.47
C TYR A 121 10.93 -15.15 -2.03
N PHE A 122 10.54 -14.85 -3.27
CA PHE A 122 9.39 -15.47 -3.91
C PHE A 122 9.59 -16.98 -4.11
N LEU A 123 10.76 -17.42 -4.57
CA LEU A 123 11.06 -18.85 -4.75
C LEU A 123 11.11 -19.61 -3.43
N LEU A 124 11.91 -19.14 -2.47
CA LEU A 124 12.20 -19.87 -1.24
C LEU A 124 11.08 -19.77 -0.22
N LEU A 125 10.46 -18.60 -0.10
CA LEU A 125 9.42 -18.36 0.89
C LEU A 125 8.02 -18.43 0.28
N GLY A 126 7.84 -18.30 -1.04
CA GLY A 126 6.54 -18.45 -1.68
C GLY A 126 6.35 -19.84 -2.30
N ILE A 127 7.09 -20.10 -3.39
CA ILE A 127 6.89 -21.31 -4.21
C ILE A 127 7.25 -22.59 -3.43
N ALA A 128 8.40 -22.63 -2.75
CA ALA A 128 8.86 -23.82 -2.05
C ALA A 128 7.85 -24.31 -0.98
N PRO A 129 7.38 -23.49 -0.01
CA PRO A 129 6.40 -23.94 0.97
C PRO A 129 5.04 -24.24 0.34
N ALA A 130 4.61 -23.50 -0.69
CA ALA A 130 3.38 -23.81 -1.43
C ALA A 130 3.45 -25.20 -2.09
N LEU A 131 4.57 -25.55 -2.72
CA LEU A 131 4.79 -26.88 -3.31
C LEU A 131 4.90 -27.98 -2.25
N LEU A 132 5.52 -27.70 -1.09
CA LEU A 132 5.56 -28.64 0.03
C LEU A 132 4.15 -29.00 0.48
N VAL A 133 3.28 -28.00 0.71
CA VAL A 133 1.89 -28.21 1.10
C VAL A 133 1.06 -28.85 -0.03
N GLY A 134 1.33 -28.47 -1.29
CA GLY A 134 0.68 -29.03 -2.47
C GLY A 134 0.91 -30.54 -2.64
N ARG A 135 2.08 -31.05 -2.23
CA ARG A 135 2.44 -32.48 -2.27
C ARG A 135 1.88 -33.30 -1.10
N LEU A 136 1.31 -32.66 -0.08
CA LEU A 136 0.70 -33.37 1.05
C LEU A 136 -0.61 -34.05 0.64
N SER A 137 -0.83 -35.23 1.19
CA SER A 137 -2.08 -35.98 1.08
C SER A 137 -2.80 -35.94 2.42
N PHE A 138 -4.08 -35.59 2.38
CA PHE A 138 -4.90 -35.43 3.58
C PHE A 138 -5.87 -36.59 3.73
N ALA A 139 -5.97 -37.12 4.95
CA ALA A 139 -6.93 -38.18 5.28
C ALA A 139 -8.37 -37.73 5.03
N ASN A 140 -9.21 -38.64 4.53
CA ASN A 140 -10.63 -38.39 4.35
C ASN A 140 -11.36 -38.60 5.67
N LEU A 141 -11.65 -37.52 6.39
CA LEU A 141 -12.46 -37.57 7.61
C LEU A 141 -13.92 -37.29 7.29
N SER A 142 -14.84 -37.94 8.02
CA SER A 142 -16.25 -37.57 7.99
C SER A 142 -16.43 -36.12 8.46
N LEU A 143 -17.47 -35.41 8.01
CA LEU A 143 -17.70 -34.01 8.39
C LEU A 143 -17.76 -33.83 9.92
N LYS A 144 -18.41 -34.77 10.62
CA LYS A 144 -18.47 -34.77 12.10
C LYS A 144 -17.08 -34.90 12.72
N SER A 145 -16.28 -35.84 12.23
CA SER A 145 -14.91 -36.05 12.71
C SER A 145 -14.01 -34.84 12.44
N ALA A 146 -14.16 -34.20 11.28
CA ALA A 146 -13.42 -33.00 10.91
C ALA A 146 -13.79 -31.80 11.81
N VAL A 147 -15.08 -31.59 12.07
CA VAL A 147 -15.55 -30.53 13.00
C VAL A 147 -15.03 -30.77 14.42
N ILE A 148 -15.10 -32.01 14.91
CA ILE A 148 -14.57 -32.36 16.24
C ILE A 148 -13.06 -32.13 16.30
N ALA A 149 -12.29 -32.54 15.29
CA ALA A 149 -10.86 -32.28 15.21
C ALA A 149 -10.56 -30.78 15.22
N ARG A 150 -11.37 -29.98 14.53
CA ARG A 150 -11.26 -28.52 14.51
C ARG A 150 -11.53 -27.88 15.86
N LEU A 151 -12.61 -28.30 16.54
CA LEU A 151 -12.94 -27.80 17.87
C LEU A 151 -11.85 -28.16 18.90
N LYS A 152 -11.28 -29.38 18.79
CA LYS A 152 -10.13 -29.80 19.62
C LYS A 152 -8.87 -28.96 19.39
N LEU A 153 -8.71 -28.35 18.22
CA LEU A 153 -7.62 -27.42 17.93
C LEU A 153 -7.95 -26.00 18.41
N VAL A 154 -9.13 -25.49 18.06
CA VAL A 154 -9.50 -24.08 18.25
C VAL A 154 -9.79 -23.76 19.72
N ILE A 155 -10.47 -24.64 20.47
CA ILE A 155 -10.84 -24.36 21.87
C ILE A 155 -9.60 -24.14 22.75
N PRO A 156 -8.59 -25.03 22.75
CA PRO A 156 -7.36 -24.79 23.52
C PRO A 156 -6.61 -23.53 23.08
N VAL A 157 -6.53 -23.28 21.77
CA VAL A 157 -5.87 -22.07 21.24
C VAL A 157 -6.58 -20.81 21.73
N LEU A 158 -7.91 -20.79 21.70
CA LEU A 158 -8.70 -19.68 22.21
C LEU A 158 -8.50 -19.49 23.72
N ALA A 159 -8.48 -20.57 24.50
CA ALA A 159 -8.20 -20.50 25.93
C ALA A 159 -6.81 -19.94 26.22
N ILE A 160 -5.79 -20.33 25.44
CA ILE A 160 -4.42 -19.80 25.52
C ILE A 160 -4.39 -18.30 25.18
N ILE A 161 -5.08 -17.88 24.12
CA ILE A 161 -5.19 -16.46 23.74
C ILE A 161 -5.83 -15.65 24.87
N VAL A 162 -6.95 -16.13 25.41
CA VAL A 162 -7.64 -15.45 26.52
C VAL A 162 -6.73 -15.39 27.75
N ALA A 163 -6.11 -16.50 28.13
CA ALA A 163 -5.21 -16.56 29.28
C ALA A 163 -4.01 -15.62 29.13
N THR A 164 -3.39 -15.55 27.95
CA THR A 164 -2.27 -14.64 27.68
C THR A 164 -2.69 -13.17 27.70
N ILE A 165 -3.84 -12.82 27.11
CA ILE A 165 -4.37 -11.45 27.16
C ILE A 165 -4.65 -11.03 28.61
N PHE A 166 -5.25 -11.91 29.42
CA PHE A 166 -5.50 -11.62 30.83
C PHE A 166 -4.20 -11.48 31.64
N ALA A 167 -3.26 -12.42 31.46
CA ALA A 167 -1.99 -12.43 32.18
C ALA A 167 -1.11 -11.19 31.88
N PHE A 168 -1.16 -10.67 30.64
CA PHE A 168 -0.37 -9.51 30.20
C PHE A 168 -1.26 -8.30 29.86
N SER A 169 -2.40 -8.14 30.54
CA SER A 169 -3.44 -7.16 30.19
C SER A 169 -2.94 -5.71 30.12
N SER A 170 -2.05 -5.30 31.03
CA SER A 170 -1.42 -3.98 31.03
C SER A 170 -0.56 -3.74 29.78
N HIS A 171 0.28 -4.71 29.42
CA HIS A 171 1.13 -4.64 28.24
C HIS A 171 0.31 -4.63 26.95
N TYR A 172 -0.72 -5.49 26.84
CA TYR A 172 -1.62 -5.48 25.69
C TYR A 172 -2.40 -4.16 25.56
N ALA A 173 -2.89 -3.61 26.68
CA ALA A 173 -3.58 -2.33 26.66
C ALA A 173 -2.68 -1.18 26.19
N SER A 174 -1.43 -1.15 26.64
CA SER A 174 -0.42 -0.20 26.18
C SER A 174 -0.08 -0.41 24.70
N PHE A 175 0.23 -1.65 24.30
CA PHE A 175 0.56 -2.02 22.92
C PHE A 175 -0.51 -1.59 21.92
N ILE A 176 -1.78 -1.91 22.21
CA ILE A 176 -2.92 -1.59 21.32
C ILE A 176 -3.18 -0.07 21.26
N ARG A 177 -2.92 0.66 22.35
CA ARG A 177 -3.22 2.09 22.43
C ARG A 177 -2.14 2.96 21.80
N GLU A 178 -0.89 2.69 22.14
CA GLU A 178 0.26 3.51 21.78
C GLU A 178 0.87 3.09 20.43
N HIS A 179 0.81 1.79 20.10
CA HIS A 179 1.47 1.24 18.91
C HIS A 179 0.48 0.74 17.85
N LYS A 180 -0.63 1.47 17.66
CA LYS A 180 -1.67 1.17 16.66
C LYS A 180 -1.13 0.87 15.26
N PRO A 181 -0.07 1.54 14.74
CA PRO A 181 0.46 1.25 13.42
C PRO A 181 1.06 -0.16 13.27
N LEU A 182 1.56 -0.78 14.35
CA LEU A 182 2.25 -2.07 14.29
C LEU A 182 1.38 -3.20 13.74
N ARG A 183 0.04 -3.13 13.93
CA ARG A 183 -0.88 -4.14 13.41
C ARG A 183 -0.86 -4.23 11.87
N TYR A 184 -0.52 -3.15 11.17
CA TYR A 184 -0.48 -3.13 9.71
C TYR A 184 0.77 -3.85 9.14
N TYR A 185 1.77 -4.12 9.97
CA TYR A 185 2.93 -4.96 9.62
C TYR A 185 2.65 -6.47 9.74
N THR A 186 1.46 -6.87 10.21
CA THR A 186 1.16 -8.28 10.40
C THR A 186 0.82 -8.94 9.06
N ASN A 187 1.57 -9.96 8.67
CA ASN A 187 1.39 -10.71 7.43
C ASN A 187 0.79 -12.09 7.73
N PRO A 188 -0.28 -12.53 7.05
CA PRO A 188 -0.97 -11.89 5.93
C PRO A 188 -2.13 -10.94 6.29
N THR A 189 -2.46 -10.81 7.58
CA THR A 189 -3.68 -10.14 8.04
C THR A 189 -3.78 -8.65 7.68
N GLY A 190 -2.66 -7.94 7.72
CA GLY A 190 -2.54 -6.51 7.45
C GLY A 190 -2.92 -6.18 6.00
N TYR A 191 -2.26 -6.81 5.03
CA TYR A 191 -2.57 -6.56 3.62
C TYR A 191 -3.96 -7.11 3.24
N ILE A 192 -4.42 -8.22 3.82
CA ILE A 192 -5.79 -8.73 3.58
C ILE A 192 -6.83 -7.70 4.05
N TYR A 193 -6.62 -7.08 5.22
CA TYR A 193 -7.47 -6.00 5.70
C TYR A 193 -7.44 -4.79 4.76
N ALA A 194 -6.25 -4.39 4.29
CA ALA A 194 -6.09 -3.28 3.35
C ALA A 194 -6.83 -3.54 2.03
N VAL A 195 -6.67 -4.72 1.43
CA VAL A 195 -7.38 -5.12 0.20
C VAL A 195 -8.90 -5.11 0.42
N SER A 196 -9.38 -5.68 1.53
CA SER A 196 -10.81 -5.70 1.85
C SER A 196 -11.38 -4.29 1.98
N LYS A 197 -10.68 -3.39 2.68
CA LYS A 197 -11.09 -2.00 2.84
C LYS A 197 -11.05 -1.23 1.51
N TYR A 198 -10.03 -1.47 0.67
CA TYR A 198 -9.93 -0.88 -0.67
C TYR A 198 -11.12 -1.30 -1.55
N VAL A 199 -11.39 -2.60 -1.65
CA VAL A 199 -12.48 -3.16 -2.46
C VAL A 199 -13.84 -2.62 -2.00
N ASN A 200 -14.09 -2.54 -0.69
CA ASN A 200 -15.34 -1.96 -0.18
C ASN A 200 -15.50 -0.48 -0.57
N GLY A 201 -14.41 0.28 -0.62
CA GLY A 201 -14.44 1.69 -1.05
C GLY A 201 -14.77 1.87 -2.53
N LEU A 202 -14.40 0.92 -3.40
CA LEU A 202 -14.74 0.98 -4.82
C LEU A 202 -16.26 0.99 -5.05
N PHE A 203 -16.98 0.12 -4.33
CA PHE A 203 -18.44 0.01 -4.42
C PHE A 203 -19.19 1.25 -3.90
N GLU A 204 -18.55 2.06 -3.05
CA GLU A 204 -19.10 3.34 -2.57
C GLU A 204 -18.88 4.46 -3.60
N SER A 205 -17.78 4.44 -4.36
CA SER A 205 -17.40 5.48 -5.34
C SER A 205 -18.13 5.41 -6.69
N GLU A 206 -18.53 4.22 -7.15
CA GLU A 206 -19.17 4.04 -8.48
C GLU A 206 -20.59 4.65 -8.61
N ARG A 207 -21.14 5.25 -7.54
CA ARG A 207 -22.56 5.65 -7.51
C ARG A 207 -22.85 7.14 -7.72
N GLU A 208 -21.86 8.02 -7.78
CA GLU A 208 -22.11 9.45 -7.99
C GLU A 208 -21.17 10.02 -9.07
N SER A 209 -21.73 10.58 -10.14
CA SER A 209 -20.98 11.48 -11.01
C SER A 209 -20.50 12.68 -10.21
N ALA A 210 -19.29 13.16 -10.47
CA ALA A 210 -18.71 14.30 -9.76
C ALA A 210 -19.68 15.49 -9.76
N LYS A 211 -20.06 15.97 -8.57
CA LYS A 211 -20.98 17.09 -8.41
C LYS A 211 -20.24 18.39 -8.78
N PRO A 212 -20.84 19.26 -9.61
CA PRO A 212 -20.24 20.54 -9.91
C PRO A 212 -20.14 21.40 -8.65
N ILE A 213 -19.09 22.19 -8.55
CA ILE A 213 -18.86 23.16 -7.47
C ILE A 213 -18.34 24.46 -8.07
N ALA A 214 -18.49 25.58 -7.34
CA ALA A 214 -18.09 26.91 -7.81
C ALA A 214 -18.67 27.25 -9.20
N GLU A 215 -19.94 26.89 -9.44
CA GLU A 215 -20.66 27.16 -10.70
C GLU A 215 -20.78 28.66 -11.00
N ASP A 216 -20.58 29.51 -10.00
CA ASP A 216 -20.54 30.96 -10.15
C ASP A 216 -19.15 31.46 -10.58
N ALA A 217 -18.13 30.61 -10.76
CA ALA A 217 -16.80 31.05 -11.21
C ALA A 217 -16.84 31.63 -12.63
N ARG A 218 -16.24 32.82 -12.82
CA ARG A 218 -16.16 33.53 -14.10
C ARG A 218 -14.91 34.38 -14.17
N ILE A 219 -14.29 34.46 -15.35
CA ILE A 219 -13.26 35.45 -15.64
C ILE A 219 -13.89 36.85 -15.58
N SER A 220 -13.23 37.80 -14.93
CA SER A 220 -13.71 39.18 -14.83
C SER A 220 -13.72 39.84 -16.20
N ALA A 221 -14.80 40.55 -16.56
CA ALA A 221 -14.86 41.31 -17.81
C ALA A 221 -13.86 42.50 -17.85
N ALA A 222 -13.31 42.89 -16.70
CA ALA A 222 -12.26 43.91 -16.62
C ALA A 222 -10.87 43.33 -16.93
N ASP A 223 -10.73 42.00 -16.91
CA ASP A 223 -9.49 41.34 -17.30
C ASP A 223 -9.43 41.25 -18.83
N THR A 224 -8.46 41.93 -19.41
CA THR A 224 -8.30 42.07 -20.86
C THR A 224 -6.94 41.60 -21.35
N GLU A 225 -6.06 41.22 -20.42
CA GLU A 225 -4.74 40.70 -20.75
C GLU A 225 -4.81 39.18 -20.89
N ARG A 226 -3.89 38.61 -21.66
CA ARG A 226 -3.76 37.15 -21.75
C ARG A 226 -2.67 36.70 -20.80
N GLU A 227 -3.05 35.88 -19.83
CA GLU A 227 -2.14 35.29 -18.87
C GLU A 227 -1.87 33.82 -19.25
N LEU A 228 -0.60 33.41 -19.16
CA LEU A 228 -0.19 32.01 -19.30
C LEU A 228 0.42 31.55 -17.98
N ILE A 229 -0.18 30.51 -17.39
CA ILE A 229 0.30 29.89 -16.17
C ILE A 229 0.74 28.46 -16.49
N ILE A 230 2.00 28.14 -16.19
CA ILE A 230 2.55 26.79 -16.29
C ILE A 230 2.69 26.25 -14.87
N PHE A 231 1.92 25.22 -14.53
CA PHE A 231 2.06 24.52 -13.26
C PHE A 231 2.84 23.21 -13.46
N VAL A 232 4.10 23.21 -13.04
CA VAL A 232 4.96 22.02 -13.11
C VAL A 232 4.75 21.17 -11.87
N LEU A 233 4.07 20.03 -12.03
CA LEU A 233 3.85 19.05 -10.97
C LEU A 233 5.01 18.04 -10.95
N GLY A 234 5.97 18.25 -10.03
CA GLY A 234 7.14 17.37 -9.90
C GLY A 234 6.83 16.01 -9.25
N GLU A 235 7.80 15.09 -9.35
CA GLU A 235 7.73 13.73 -8.78
C GLU A 235 8.93 13.48 -7.84
N THR A 236 8.67 12.95 -6.63
CA THR A 236 9.65 12.47 -5.63
C THR A 236 10.75 13.45 -5.15
N ALA A 237 10.90 14.62 -5.79
CA ALA A 237 11.85 15.65 -5.39
C ALA A 237 11.57 16.16 -3.97
N ARG A 238 12.64 16.39 -3.20
CA ARG A 238 12.56 16.78 -1.79
C ARG A 238 13.33 18.05 -1.50
N TYR A 239 12.75 18.88 -0.62
CA TYR A 239 13.23 20.21 -0.27
C TYR A 239 14.71 20.25 0.16
N ASP A 240 15.16 19.28 0.96
CA ASP A 240 16.52 19.24 1.52
C ASP A 240 17.61 18.95 0.48
N ARG A 241 17.26 18.69 -0.79
CA ARG A 241 18.21 18.41 -1.88
C ARG A 241 18.29 19.50 -2.94
N PHE A 242 17.64 20.64 -2.71
CA PHE A 242 17.68 21.77 -3.63
C PHE A 242 18.74 22.78 -3.18
N SER A 243 19.70 23.11 -4.05
CA SER A 243 20.81 24.02 -3.71
C SER A 243 20.33 25.44 -3.46
N VAL A 244 19.26 25.85 -4.15
CA VAL A 244 18.56 27.13 -3.89
C VAL A 244 18.00 27.24 -2.47
N ASN A 245 17.85 26.11 -1.77
CA ASN A 245 17.38 26.03 -0.39
C ASN A 245 18.53 25.79 0.62
N GLY A 246 19.79 25.87 0.17
CA GLY A 246 20.97 25.71 1.03
C GLY A 246 21.59 24.30 1.04
N TYR A 247 21.18 23.40 0.14
CA TYR A 247 21.85 22.11 -0.01
C TYR A 247 23.30 22.27 -0.49
N GLY A 248 24.24 21.55 0.13
CA GLY A 248 25.68 21.75 -0.09
C GLY A 248 26.23 21.34 -1.46
N ARG A 249 25.42 20.68 -2.31
CA ARG A 249 25.76 20.38 -3.71
C ARG A 249 24.89 21.25 -4.61
N GLU A 250 25.50 21.87 -5.63
CA GLU A 250 24.81 22.71 -6.61
C GLU A 250 23.91 21.88 -7.55
N THR A 251 22.67 21.61 -7.13
CA THR A 251 21.67 20.79 -7.84
C THR A 251 20.77 21.60 -8.76
N ASN A 252 20.64 22.91 -8.56
CA ASN A 252 19.78 23.78 -9.37
C ASN A 252 20.55 24.99 -9.97
N PRO A 253 21.66 24.77 -10.71
CA PRO A 253 22.54 25.86 -11.17
C PRO A 253 21.89 26.83 -12.16
N LEU A 254 20.87 26.37 -12.92
CA LEU A 254 20.12 27.21 -13.86
C LEU A 254 19.09 28.08 -13.12
N LEU A 255 18.28 27.49 -12.23
CA LEU A 255 17.28 28.23 -11.45
C LEU A 255 17.88 29.35 -10.61
N LYS A 256 19.11 29.18 -10.12
CA LYS A 256 19.84 30.21 -9.34
C LYS A 256 20.13 31.49 -10.13
N ARG A 257 20.08 31.44 -11.47
CA ARG A 257 20.32 32.60 -12.34
C ARG A 257 19.04 33.39 -12.63
N GLU A 258 17.89 32.80 -12.32
CA GLU A 258 16.58 33.38 -12.58
C GLU A 258 16.06 34.14 -11.35
N ASN A 259 15.10 35.05 -11.57
CA ASN A 259 14.42 35.75 -10.49
C ASN A 259 13.33 34.87 -9.87
N ILE A 260 13.73 33.97 -8.96
CA ILE A 260 12.86 32.96 -8.35
C ILE A 260 12.42 33.33 -6.94
N VAL A 261 11.25 32.83 -6.56
CA VAL A 261 10.79 32.75 -5.17
C VAL A 261 10.85 31.29 -4.73
N SER A 262 11.63 30.99 -3.69
CA SER A 262 11.63 29.67 -3.07
C SER A 262 10.83 29.66 -1.78
N PHE A 263 9.95 28.68 -1.63
CA PHE A 263 9.12 28.49 -0.45
C PHE A 263 9.78 27.48 0.50
N ASN A 264 10.13 27.96 1.70
CA ASN A 264 10.92 27.17 2.66
C ASN A 264 10.09 26.34 3.64
N ASN A 265 8.77 26.47 3.61
CA ASN A 265 7.86 25.77 4.51
C ASN A 265 6.65 25.23 3.74
N VAL A 266 6.89 24.16 2.98
CA VAL A 266 5.87 23.49 2.16
C VAL A 266 5.85 22.01 2.51
N TRP A 267 4.66 21.46 2.67
CA TRP A 267 4.43 20.06 3.03
C TRP A 267 3.44 19.46 2.05
N SER A 268 3.71 18.22 1.62
CA SER A 268 2.82 17.49 0.73
C SER A 268 1.54 17.07 1.45
N CYS A 269 0.47 16.88 0.67
CA CYS A 269 -0.78 16.31 1.21
C CYS A 269 -0.60 14.83 1.56
N GLY A 270 0.05 14.06 0.67
CA GLY A 270 0.37 12.64 0.88
C GLY A 270 1.86 12.37 0.72
N THR A 271 2.22 11.08 0.71
CA THR A 271 3.60 10.61 0.46
C THR A 271 3.69 9.72 -0.79
N SER A 272 2.60 9.64 -1.54
CA SER A 272 2.49 8.92 -2.82
C SER A 272 1.87 9.84 -3.86
N THR A 273 2.12 9.57 -5.14
CA THR A 273 1.49 10.27 -6.27
C THR A 273 -0.02 10.04 -6.27
N ALA A 274 -0.48 8.82 -5.95
CA ALA A 274 -1.91 8.48 -5.93
C ALA A 274 -2.71 9.23 -4.86
N ASP A 275 -2.08 9.59 -3.72
CA ASP A 275 -2.74 10.39 -2.68
C ASP A 275 -2.55 11.90 -2.91
N SER A 276 -1.34 12.31 -3.29
CA SER A 276 -0.98 13.73 -3.34
C SER A 276 -1.61 14.43 -4.53
N VAL A 277 -1.62 13.80 -5.71
CA VAL A 277 -2.13 14.44 -6.93
C VAL A 277 -3.62 14.76 -6.79
N PRO A 278 -4.53 13.81 -6.48
CA PRO A 278 -5.94 14.17 -6.32
C PRO A 278 -6.18 15.19 -5.20
N CYS A 279 -5.41 15.12 -4.12
CA CYS A 279 -5.56 16.07 -3.01
C CYS A 279 -5.21 17.51 -3.40
N ILE A 280 -4.08 17.72 -4.09
CA ILE A 280 -3.62 19.05 -4.53
C ILE A 280 -4.67 19.78 -5.37
N PHE A 281 -5.39 19.05 -6.22
CA PHE A 281 -6.39 19.63 -7.12
C PHE A 281 -7.81 19.63 -6.53
N SER A 282 -8.04 18.91 -5.41
CA SER A 282 -9.35 18.88 -4.75
C SER A 282 -9.62 20.13 -3.91
N VAL A 283 -10.89 20.36 -3.60
CA VAL A 283 -11.31 21.40 -2.64
C VAL A 283 -10.95 21.05 -1.19
N TYR A 284 -10.52 19.83 -0.91
CA TYR A 284 -10.25 19.34 0.45
C TYR A 284 -8.78 19.52 0.83
N GLY A 285 -8.55 20.12 1.99
CA GLY A 285 -7.24 20.11 2.62
C GLY A 285 -6.86 18.71 3.13
N ARG A 286 -5.57 18.54 3.46
CA ARG A 286 -4.98 17.25 3.89
C ARG A 286 -5.78 16.51 4.96
N GLU A 287 -6.32 17.20 5.95
CA GLU A 287 -7.02 16.59 7.08
C GLU A 287 -8.41 16.05 6.70
N ASP A 288 -9.06 16.66 5.71
CA ASP A 288 -10.42 16.33 5.29
C ASP A 288 -10.48 15.47 4.02
N PHE A 289 -9.33 15.32 3.35
CA PHE A 289 -9.20 14.60 2.09
C PHE A 289 -9.49 13.11 2.24
N SER A 290 -10.30 12.60 1.31
CA SER A 290 -10.36 11.20 0.95
C SER A 290 -10.66 11.08 -0.54
N ASP A 291 -10.20 10.03 -1.19
CA ASP A 291 -10.40 9.87 -2.64
C ASP A 291 -11.87 9.81 -3.01
N ALA A 292 -12.69 9.13 -2.19
CA ALA A 292 -14.13 9.07 -2.39
C ALA A 292 -14.75 10.48 -2.39
N LYS A 293 -14.35 11.35 -1.46
CA LYS A 293 -14.80 12.75 -1.44
C LYS A 293 -14.28 13.52 -2.65
N ALA A 294 -12.98 13.42 -2.94
CA ALA A 294 -12.35 14.14 -4.03
C ALA A 294 -12.90 13.76 -5.41
N GLN A 295 -13.29 12.50 -5.61
CA GLN A 295 -13.93 12.03 -6.85
C GLN A 295 -15.42 12.37 -6.93
N SER A 296 -16.09 12.62 -5.78
CA SER A 296 -17.51 12.96 -5.72
C SER A 296 -17.83 14.40 -6.12
N VAL A 297 -16.82 15.26 -6.31
CA VAL A 297 -16.96 16.67 -6.69
C VAL A 297 -16.00 17.03 -7.81
N GLU A 298 -16.30 18.09 -8.54
CA GLU A 298 -15.37 18.71 -9.48
C GLU A 298 -14.11 19.24 -8.76
N ASN A 299 -12.97 19.17 -9.45
CA ASN A 299 -11.69 19.65 -8.98
C ASN A 299 -11.34 21.00 -9.62
N VAL A 300 -10.23 21.62 -9.21
CA VAL A 300 -9.86 22.97 -9.66
C VAL A 300 -9.71 23.10 -11.19
N LEU A 301 -9.29 22.03 -11.90
CA LEU A 301 -9.18 22.08 -13.36
C LEU A 301 -10.54 22.17 -14.04
N ASP A 302 -11.54 21.46 -13.50
CA ASP A 302 -12.91 21.51 -13.99
C ASP A 302 -13.49 22.92 -13.82
N ILE A 303 -13.29 23.50 -12.64
CA ILE A 303 -13.75 24.86 -12.31
C ILE A 303 -13.12 25.89 -13.25
N LEU A 304 -11.80 25.80 -13.48
CA LEU A 304 -11.08 26.70 -14.39
C LEU A 304 -11.61 26.60 -15.81
N GLN A 305 -11.78 25.37 -16.32
CA GLN A 305 -12.31 25.15 -17.66
C GLN A 305 -13.74 25.67 -17.80
N ASN A 306 -14.61 25.39 -16.81
CA ASN A 306 -16.00 25.86 -16.77
C ASN A 306 -16.08 27.40 -16.69
N ALA A 307 -15.13 28.05 -16.01
CA ALA A 307 -15.02 29.51 -15.93
C ALA A 307 -14.50 30.18 -17.22
N GLY A 308 -14.10 29.38 -18.23
CA GLY A 308 -13.62 29.85 -19.53
C GLY A 308 -12.10 29.88 -19.69
N VAL A 309 -11.33 29.32 -18.75
CA VAL A 309 -9.87 29.20 -18.88
C VAL A 309 -9.53 28.03 -19.81
N SER A 310 -8.58 28.23 -20.72
CA SER A 310 -8.05 27.13 -21.52
C SER A 310 -7.10 26.30 -20.66
N VAL A 311 -7.50 25.07 -20.34
CA VAL A 311 -6.72 24.12 -19.54
C VAL A 311 -6.16 23.03 -20.44
N LEU A 312 -4.88 22.70 -20.26
CA LEU A 312 -4.21 21.58 -20.91
C LEU A 312 -3.37 20.83 -19.87
N TRP A 313 -3.51 19.51 -19.83
CA TRP A 313 -2.66 18.62 -19.03
C TRP A 313 -1.71 17.84 -19.93
N ARG A 314 -0.39 17.98 -19.71
CA ARG A 314 0.64 17.14 -20.32
C ARG A 314 1.21 16.19 -19.28
N ASP A 315 1.26 14.90 -19.60
CA ASP A 315 1.64 13.85 -18.64
C ASP A 315 2.83 13.03 -19.13
N ASN A 316 3.89 12.97 -18.32
CA ASN A 316 5.06 12.11 -18.52
C ASN A 316 5.40 11.29 -17.25
N ASN A 317 4.42 11.07 -16.38
CA ASN A 317 4.58 10.22 -15.20
C ASN A 317 3.87 8.90 -15.50
N SER A 318 2.91 8.50 -14.67
CA SER A 318 2.02 7.36 -14.91
C SER A 318 0.63 7.79 -15.37
N SER A 319 0.04 8.81 -14.74
CA SER A 319 -1.19 9.48 -15.17
C SER A 319 -1.51 10.67 -14.25
N SER A 320 -2.54 11.44 -14.59
CA SER A 320 -3.12 12.47 -13.72
C SER A 320 -3.85 11.93 -12.48
N LYS A 321 -3.85 10.61 -12.22
CA LYS A 321 -4.56 9.96 -11.11
C LYS A 321 -6.05 10.34 -11.01
N GLY A 322 -6.71 10.53 -12.16
CA GLY A 322 -8.12 10.90 -12.23
C GLY A 322 -8.43 12.40 -12.19
N VAL A 323 -7.42 13.28 -12.01
CA VAL A 323 -7.63 14.73 -11.96
C VAL A 323 -7.99 15.33 -13.33
N ALA A 324 -7.31 14.93 -14.41
CA ALA A 324 -7.44 15.55 -15.72
C ALA A 324 -8.42 14.80 -16.67
N ILE A 325 -9.41 14.07 -16.14
CA ILE A 325 -10.32 13.25 -16.95
C ILE A 325 -11.33 14.04 -17.79
N ARG A 326 -11.52 15.33 -17.48
CA ARG A 326 -12.53 16.23 -18.08
C ARG A 326 -11.91 17.44 -18.81
N VAL A 327 -10.59 17.47 -18.93
CA VAL A 327 -9.85 18.55 -19.62
C VAL A 327 -8.99 17.98 -20.75
N PRO A 328 -8.57 18.77 -21.75
CA PRO A 328 -7.60 18.36 -22.75
C PRO A 328 -6.36 17.71 -22.11
N TYR A 329 -6.01 16.52 -22.59
CA TYR A 329 -4.96 15.68 -22.03
C TYR A 329 -4.04 15.16 -23.13
N GLU A 330 -2.74 15.34 -22.96
CA GLU A 330 -1.69 14.85 -23.85
C GLU A 330 -0.73 13.94 -23.08
N SER A 331 -0.50 12.74 -23.61
CA SER A 331 0.42 11.76 -23.02
C SER A 331 1.77 11.82 -23.72
N PHE A 332 2.84 12.06 -22.97
CA PHE A 332 4.24 12.11 -23.42
C PHE A 332 5.06 10.90 -22.94
N LYS A 333 4.38 9.82 -22.52
CA LYS A 333 5.00 8.63 -21.93
C LYS A 333 5.58 7.63 -22.94
N SER A 334 5.50 7.91 -24.25
CA SER A 334 6.01 7.00 -25.29
C SER A 334 6.77 7.75 -26.37
N ALA A 335 7.65 7.02 -27.08
CA ALA A 335 8.47 7.58 -28.16
C ALA A 335 7.65 8.08 -29.37
N ASP A 336 6.39 7.66 -29.50
CA ASP A 336 5.49 8.15 -30.56
C ASP A 336 5.07 9.61 -30.33
N THR A 337 5.04 10.05 -29.07
CA THR A 337 4.56 11.38 -28.67
C THR A 337 5.62 12.23 -27.97
N ASN A 338 6.70 11.62 -27.49
CA ASN A 338 7.80 12.31 -26.84
C ASN A 338 9.10 12.07 -27.63
N PRO A 339 9.74 13.15 -28.14
CA PRO A 339 10.94 13.03 -28.96
C PRO A 339 12.21 12.66 -28.16
N VAL A 340 12.15 12.69 -26.83
CA VAL A 340 13.26 12.44 -25.92
C VAL A 340 12.98 11.21 -25.07
N CYS A 341 12.99 10.03 -25.68
CA CYS A 341 12.84 8.75 -24.96
C CYS A 341 14.06 7.84 -25.13
N ASP A 342 14.45 7.18 -24.04
CA ASP A 342 15.45 6.11 -24.01
C ASP A 342 14.83 4.79 -23.50
N SER A 343 15.23 4.29 -22.33
CA SER A 343 14.46 3.31 -21.56
C SER A 343 13.18 3.91 -20.99
N GLU A 344 13.18 5.21 -20.72
CA GLU A 344 12.02 5.99 -20.30
C GLU A 344 11.98 7.33 -21.05
N CYS A 345 10.84 8.00 -21.02
CA CYS A 345 10.67 9.31 -21.66
C CYS A 345 11.07 10.44 -20.72
N ARG A 346 11.86 11.40 -21.21
CA ARG A 346 12.36 12.55 -20.43
C ARG A 346 11.34 13.68 -20.43
N ASP A 347 11.24 14.37 -19.29
CA ASP A 347 10.31 15.49 -19.10
C ASP A 347 10.53 16.64 -20.10
N GLU A 348 11.77 16.80 -20.58
CA GLU A 348 12.12 17.80 -21.61
C GLU A 348 11.29 17.62 -22.89
N GLY A 349 10.88 16.40 -23.22
CA GLY A 349 10.04 16.14 -24.38
C GLY A 349 8.62 16.71 -24.28
N MET A 350 8.13 16.98 -23.05
CA MET A 350 6.84 17.66 -22.86
C MET A 350 6.86 19.12 -23.33
N LEU A 351 8.05 19.68 -23.62
CA LEU A 351 8.18 21.03 -24.18
C LEU A 351 7.93 21.08 -25.69
N ASP A 352 7.86 19.94 -26.36
CA ASP A 352 7.63 19.90 -27.81
C ASP A 352 6.23 20.44 -28.16
N GLY A 353 6.17 21.36 -29.13
CA GLY A 353 4.92 21.97 -29.57
C GLY A 353 4.26 22.96 -28.59
N LEU A 354 5.00 23.52 -27.62
CA LEU A 354 4.56 24.68 -26.81
C LEU A 354 4.96 26.03 -27.43
#